data_AF-A0A535E2C9-F1
#
_entry.id   AF-A0A535E2C9-F1
#
_cell.length_a   1.000
_cell.length_b   1.000
_cell.length_c   1.000
_cell.angle_alpha   90.00
_cell.angle_beta   90.00
_cell.angle_gamma   90.00
#
_symmetry.space_group_name_H-M   'P 1'
#
loop_
_entity.id
_entity.type
_entity.pdbx_description
1 polymer ?
#
loop_
_entity_poly.entity_id
_entity_poly.type
_entity_poly.pdbx_seq_one_letter_code
_entity_poly.pdbx_strand_id
1 'polypeptide(L)'
;MDRIGSLRWRLRSWWYATLHLLGINRSPSVTYLRATRKGKPPVRDGPPPQPRWGGPPDDEVGVAVGARMVLASQPRLFIAVTDCVAYSNGFTFGLAVRSKDEIPPDKMGFGAHREHGDDAGLQVTIRFSDGRDSRGDGPGPNRAVMDYYREWSEGKDPPEPVGPVIGQQGGGGGGHRWDFDYFIWPLPPDGPVAITCRWPGRGLQTASKELNGTAIRAAGLKSKSVWD
;
A
#
# COMPACT_ATOMS: atom_id res chain seq x y z
N MET A 1 32.36 -45.07 -1.19
CA MET A 1 33.28 -44.60 -2.25
C MET A 1 32.67 -44.93 -3.61
N ASP A 2 31.89 -44.01 -4.19
CA ASP A 2 31.26 -44.23 -5.50
C ASP A 2 32.23 -43.90 -6.64
N ARG A 3 33.01 -44.90 -7.04
CA ARG A 3 33.96 -44.81 -8.16
C ARG A 3 33.29 -44.45 -9.49
N ILE A 4 32.00 -44.74 -9.66
CA ILE A 4 31.22 -44.51 -10.89
C ILE A 4 30.91 -43.02 -11.12
N GLY A 5 30.67 -42.25 -10.06
CA GLY A 5 30.41 -40.81 -10.16
C GLY A 5 31.64 -40.01 -10.61
N SER A 6 32.81 -40.37 -10.10
CA SER A 6 34.08 -39.71 -10.47
C SER A 6 34.48 -39.95 -11.92
N LEU A 7 34.18 -41.14 -12.46
CA LEU A 7 34.54 -41.50 -13.83
C LEU A 7 33.66 -40.76 -14.85
N ARG A 8 32.35 -40.67 -14.57
CA ARG A 8 31.40 -39.91 -15.41
C ARG A 8 31.72 -38.42 -15.45
N TRP A 9 32.13 -37.84 -14.30
CA TRP A 9 32.52 -36.43 -14.22
C TRP A 9 33.83 -36.13 -14.96
N ARG A 10 34.83 -37.03 -14.87
CA ARG A 10 36.11 -36.89 -15.57
C ARG A 10 35.95 -37.06 -17.08
N LEU A 11 35.17 -38.03 -17.55
CA LEU A 11 34.86 -38.21 -18.97
C LEU A 11 34.10 -37.01 -19.55
N ARG A 12 33.13 -36.46 -18.80
CA ARG A 12 32.40 -35.26 -19.24
C ARG A 12 33.30 -34.03 -19.32
N SER A 13 34.20 -33.83 -18.35
CA SER A 13 35.16 -32.72 -18.38
C SER A 13 36.19 -32.86 -19.49
N TRP A 14 36.65 -34.08 -19.76
CA TRP A 14 37.57 -34.35 -20.88
C TRP A 14 36.92 -34.08 -22.23
N TRP A 15 35.65 -34.46 -22.40
CA TRP A 15 34.85 -34.16 -23.60
C TRP A 15 34.67 -32.65 -23.82
N TYR A 16 34.35 -31.89 -22.77
CA TYR A 16 34.26 -30.43 -22.87
C TYR A 16 35.61 -29.75 -23.19
N ALA A 17 36.72 -30.25 -22.63
CA ALA A 17 38.06 -29.75 -22.93
C ALA A 17 38.49 -30.04 -24.38
N THR A 18 38.14 -31.21 -24.93
CA THR A 18 38.42 -31.56 -26.33
C THR A 18 37.58 -30.73 -27.31
N LEU A 19 36.32 -30.47 -26.99
CA LEU A 19 35.46 -29.58 -27.79
C LEU A 19 35.94 -28.12 -27.77
N HIS A 20 36.60 -27.68 -26.70
CA HIS A 20 37.24 -26.37 -26.60
C HIS A 20 38.51 -26.26 -27.45
N LEU A 21 39.37 -27.29 -27.43
CA LEU A 21 40.60 -27.37 -28.22
C LEU A 21 40.33 -27.45 -29.73
N LEU A 22 39.21 -28.08 -30.13
CA LEU A 22 38.77 -28.18 -31.53
C LEU A 22 38.06 -26.92 -32.04
N GLY A 23 37.90 -25.87 -31.22
CA GLY A 23 37.26 -24.60 -31.64
C GLY A 23 35.76 -24.69 -31.90
N ILE A 24 35.12 -25.82 -31.57
CA ILE A 24 33.69 -26.09 -31.83
C ILE A 24 32.79 -25.47 -30.75
N ASN A 25 33.32 -25.21 -29.55
CA ASN A 25 32.57 -24.59 -28.47
C ASN A 25 33.15 -23.22 -28.10
N ARG A 26 32.75 -22.17 -28.84
CA ARG A 26 32.92 -20.80 -28.36
C ARG A 26 31.99 -20.65 -27.16
N SER A 27 32.55 -20.45 -25.97
CA SER A 27 31.82 -20.02 -24.77
C SER A 27 30.78 -18.96 -25.15
N PRO A 28 29.61 -18.91 -24.47
CA PRO A 28 28.60 -17.91 -24.77
C PRO A 28 29.24 -16.53 -24.59
N SER A 29 29.62 -15.95 -25.72
CA SER A 29 30.29 -14.65 -25.74
C SER A 29 29.35 -13.64 -25.09
N VAL A 30 29.91 -12.62 -24.48
CA VAL A 30 29.18 -11.47 -23.90
C VAL A 30 28.12 -10.91 -24.87
N THR A 31 28.29 -11.14 -26.18
CA THR A 31 27.33 -10.86 -27.26
C THR A 31 26.01 -11.64 -27.14
N TYR A 32 26.01 -12.90 -26.69
CA TYR A 32 24.79 -13.70 -26.46
C TYR A 32 24.05 -13.25 -25.19
N LEU A 33 24.79 -12.90 -24.12
CA LEU A 33 24.24 -12.24 -22.92
C LEU A 33 23.73 -10.81 -23.19
N ARG A 34 24.29 -10.12 -24.20
CA ARG A 34 23.75 -8.84 -24.71
C ARG A 34 22.57 -9.04 -25.67
N ALA A 35 22.53 -10.14 -26.42
CA ALA A 35 21.45 -10.42 -27.36
C ALA A 35 20.15 -10.83 -26.65
N THR A 36 20.21 -11.50 -25.50
CA THR A 36 19.04 -11.77 -24.65
C THR A 36 18.61 -10.57 -23.80
N ARG A 37 19.34 -9.45 -23.87
CA ARG A 37 19.00 -8.16 -23.28
C ARG A 37 18.50 -7.15 -24.32
N LYS A 38 18.16 -7.59 -25.54
CA LYS A 38 17.38 -6.78 -26.49
C LYS A 38 15.90 -7.03 -26.24
N GLY A 39 15.24 -6.06 -25.59
CA GLY A 39 13.77 -6.00 -25.55
C GLY A 39 13.12 -5.99 -24.17
N LYS A 40 13.86 -6.03 -23.05
CA LYS A 40 13.25 -5.61 -21.79
C LYS A 40 13.23 -4.08 -21.79
N PRO A 41 12.05 -3.42 -21.72
CA PRO A 41 12.01 -1.98 -21.53
C PRO A 41 12.87 -1.63 -20.29
N PRO A 42 13.56 -0.47 -20.29
CA PRO A 42 14.33 -0.08 -19.13
C PRO A 42 13.39 -0.07 -17.93
N VAL A 43 13.67 -0.96 -16.96
CA VAL A 43 13.07 -0.84 -15.64
C VAL A 43 13.43 0.55 -15.16
N ARG A 44 12.43 1.37 -14.82
CA ARG A 44 12.69 2.74 -14.35
C ARG A 44 13.56 2.64 -13.09
N ASP A 45 14.71 3.32 -13.10
CA ASP A 45 15.60 3.40 -11.95
C ASP A 45 15.06 4.46 -10.97
N GLY A 46 14.77 4.07 -9.74
CA GLY A 46 14.22 4.95 -8.68
C GLY A 46 12.73 4.70 -8.37
N PRO A 47 12.19 5.25 -7.27
CA PRO A 47 10.75 5.24 -7.03
C PRO A 47 10.03 6.17 -8.02
N PRO A 48 8.74 5.92 -8.34
CA PRO A 48 7.95 6.90 -9.08
C PRO A 48 7.95 8.24 -8.35
N PRO A 49 7.89 9.38 -9.09
CA PRO A 49 7.49 10.63 -8.46
C PRO A 49 6.17 10.38 -7.71
N GLN A 50 6.03 10.96 -6.53
CA GLN A 50 4.89 10.65 -5.66
C GLN A 50 3.58 10.90 -6.41
N PRO A 51 2.77 9.86 -6.65
CA PRO A 51 1.53 10.04 -7.38
C PRO A 51 0.56 10.87 -6.54
N ARG A 52 -0.41 11.52 -7.19
CA ARG A 52 -1.39 12.40 -6.50
C ARG A 52 -2.21 11.69 -5.42
N TRP A 53 -2.37 10.37 -5.55
CA TRP A 53 -3.05 9.52 -4.56
C TRP A 53 -2.13 8.97 -3.48
N GLY A 54 -0.82 9.23 -3.57
CA GLY A 54 0.19 8.78 -2.61
C GLY A 54 0.34 9.67 -1.38
N GLY A 55 -0.33 10.82 -1.32
CA GLY A 55 -0.30 11.70 -0.15
C GLY A 55 -0.93 13.08 -0.39
N PRO A 56 -1.07 13.88 0.67
CA PRO A 56 -1.41 15.29 0.52
C PRO A 56 -0.32 16.04 -0.27
N PRO A 57 -0.63 17.17 -0.92
CA PRO A 57 0.36 17.96 -1.65
C PRO A 57 1.36 18.60 -0.69
N ASP A 58 2.65 18.57 -1.04
CA ASP A 58 3.73 19.08 -0.20
C ASP A 58 3.74 20.62 -0.08
N ASP A 59 3.10 21.30 -1.03
CA ASP A 59 3.01 22.74 -1.17
C ASP A 59 1.70 23.32 -0.65
N GLU A 60 0.82 22.53 -0.02
CA GLU A 60 -0.48 23.00 0.47
C GLU A 60 -0.60 22.96 2.00
N VAL A 61 -1.26 23.97 2.57
CA VAL A 61 -1.81 23.88 3.93
C VAL A 61 -3.30 23.53 3.82
N GLY A 62 -3.64 22.36 4.32
CA GLY A 62 -5.02 21.87 4.31
C GLY A 62 -5.94 22.62 5.27
N VAL A 63 -7.24 22.43 5.07
CA VAL A 63 -8.31 23.08 5.84
C VAL A 63 -8.94 22.07 6.79
N ALA A 64 -8.94 22.38 8.10
CA ALA A 64 -9.52 21.50 9.10
C ALA A 64 -11.04 21.37 8.96
N VAL A 65 -11.54 20.15 9.16
CA VAL A 65 -12.96 19.80 9.10
C VAL A 65 -13.37 19.16 10.43
N GLY A 66 -14.51 19.59 10.99
CA GLY A 66 -15.06 18.99 12.20
C GLY A 66 -15.48 17.54 11.97
N ALA A 67 -14.64 16.58 12.40
CA ALA A 67 -14.82 15.15 12.12
C ALA A 67 -14.64 14.23 13.34
N ARG A 68 -14.38 14.77 14.54
CA ARG A 68 -14.14 13.94 15.73
C ARG A 68 -15.35 13.09 16.07
N MET A 69 -15.17 11.77 16.10
CA MET A 69 -16.24 10.82 16.43
C MET A 69 -15.70 9.48 16.93
N VAL A 70 -16.50 8.81 17.74
CA VAL A 70 -16.23 7.43 18.18
C VAL A 70 -16.74 6.45 17.12
N LEU A 71 -15.83 5.67 16.55
CA LEU A 71 -16.17 4.60 15.59
C LEU A 71 -16.65 3.36 16.34
N ALA A 72 -15.91 2.93 17.37
CA ALA A 72 -16.25 1.77 18.19
C ALA A 72 -15.89 2.01 19.65
N SER A 73 -16.79 1.62 20.55
CA SER A 73 -16.56 1.64 22.00
C SER A 73 -17.03 0.32 22.59
N GLN A 74 -16.08 -0.57 22.87
CA GLN A 74 -16.27 -1.85 23.53
C GLN A 74 -15.62 -1.83 24.92
N PRO A 75 -15.93 -2.80 25.82
CA PRO A 75 -15.38 -2.79 27.18
C PRO A 75 -13.85 -2.76 27.31
N ARG A 76 -13.12 -3.21 26.27
CA ARG A 76 -11.64 -3.30 26.24
C ARG A 76 -11.00 -2.66 25.01
N LEU A 77 -11.78 -2.08 24.10
CA LEU A 77 -11.31 -1.51 22.83
C LEU A 77 -12.09 -0.24 22.51
N PHE A 78 -11.37 0.83 22.22
CA PHE A 78 -11.93 2.11 21.82
C PHE A 78 -11.21 2.59 20.56
N ILE A 79 -12.00 2.96 19.54
CA ILE A 79 -11.51 3.46 18.26
C ILE A 79 -12.27 4.74 17.92
N ALA A 80 -11.53 5.80 17.58
CA ALA A 80 -12.12 7.09 17.25
C ALA A 80 -11.35 7.80 16.14
N VAL A 81 -12.09 8.55 15.32
CA VAL A 81 -11.52 9.58 14.44
C VAL A 81 -11.23 10.81 15.30
N THR A 82 -10.00 11.32 15.23
CA THR A 82 -9.55 12.43 16.09
C THR A 82 -9.67 13.80 15.42
N ASP A 83 -9.43 13.83 14.11
CA ASP A 83 -9.30 15.04 13.29
C ASP A 83 -9.54 14.69 11.81
N CYS A 84 -9.71 15.71 10.98
CA CYS A 84 -9.77 15.60 9.54
C CYS A 84 -9.28 16.91 8.91
N VAL A 85 -8.44 16.80 7.88
CA VAL A 85 -7.89 17.94 7.16
C VAL A 85 -8.06 17.71 5.66
N ALA A 86 -8.66 18.65 4.95
CA ALA A 86 -8.90 18.53 3.51
C ALA A 86 -7.88 19.35 2.71
N TYR A 87 -7.39 18.77 1.64
CA TYR A 87 -6.45 19.34 0.66
C TYR A 87 -7.12 19.38 -0.72
N SER A 88 -6.48 19.98 -1.72
CA SER A 88 -7.07 20.09 -3.06
C SER A 88 -7.28 18.73 -3.74
N ASN A 89 -6.43 17.74 -3.43
CA ASN A 89 -6.43 16.42 -4.05
C ASN A 89 -7.12 15.32 -3.23
N GLY A 90 -7.38 15.54 -1.94
CA GLY A 90 -7.84 14.51 -1.01
C GLY A 90 -7.99 15.03 0.41
N PHE A 91 -8.06 14.14 1.39
CA PHE A 91 -8.14 14.53 2.80
C PHE A 91 -7.43 13.53 3.70
N THR A 92 -6.98 13.99 4.85
CA THR A 92 -6.46 13.13 5.91
C THR A 92 -7.47 12.99 7.05
N PHE A 93 -7.35 11.90 7.82
CA PHE A 93 -7.93 11.82 9.16
C PHE A 93 -7.03 11.04 10.11
N GLY A 94 -6.95 11.53 11.34
CA GLY A 94 -6.34 10.82 12.45
C GLY A 94 -7.25 9.71 13.01
N LEU A 95 -6.66 8.56 13.33
CA LEU A 95 -7.33 7.43 13.97
C LEU A 95 -6.63 7.06 15.27
N ALA A 96 -7.36 7.16 16.38
CA ALA A 96 -6.89 6.74 17.69
C ALA A 96 -7.46 5.36 18.05
N VAL A 97 -6.58 4.45 18.45
CA VAL A 97 -6.92 3.13 19.00
C VAL A 97 -6.42 3.06 20.44
N ARG A 98 -7.30 2.67 21.36
CA ARG A 98 -6.98 2.44 22.77
C ARG A 98 -7.49 1.07 23.17
N SER A 99 -6.66 0.30 23.89
CA SER A 99 -7.07 -1.00 24.41
C SER A 99 -6.60 -1.20 25.85
N LYS A 100 -7.41 -1.95 26.61
CA LYS A 100 -7.00 -2.43 27.95
C LYS A 100 -5.96 -3.54 27.87
N ASP A 101 -5.98 -4.29 26.79
CA ASP A 101 -5.01 -5.35 26.52
C ASP A 101 -3.83 -4.77 25.74
N GLU A 102 -2.68 -5.40 25.89
CA GLU A 102 -1.54 -5.09 25.03
C GLU A 102 -1.87 -5.46 23.58
N ILE A 103 -1.57 -4.57 22.65
CA ILE A 103 -1.64 -4.81 21.22
C ILE A 103 -0.21 -4.93 20.70
N PRO A 104 0.17 -6.13 20.22
CA PRO A 104 1.45 -6.34 19.55
C PRO A 104 1.62 -5.45 18.31
N PRO A 105 2.82 -4.92 18.01
CA PRO A 105 3.06 -4.04 16.86
C PRO A 105 2.70 -4.64 15.49
N ASP A 106 2.82 -5.96 15.32
CA ASP A 106 2.45 -6.68 14.09
C ASP A 106 0.96 -6.55 13.77
N LYS A 107 0.08 -6.55 14.78
CA LYS A 107 -1.36 -6.31 14.62
C LYS A 107 -1.69 -4.87 14.19
N MET A 108 -0.70 -3.99 14.24
CA MET A 108 -0.78 -2.59 13.81
C MET A 108 0.00 -2.33 12.51
N GLY A 109 0.46 -3.38 11.84
CA GLY A 109 1.16 -3.28 10.56
C GLY A 109 2.66 -2.99 10.66
N PHE A 110 3.24 -3.04 11.87
CA PHE A 110 4.68 -2.86 12.10
C PHE A 110 5.48 -4.17 12.17
N GLY A 111 4.91 -5.28 11.67
CA GLY A 111 5.52 -6.60 11.65
C GLY A 111 6.06 -7.01 10.27
N ALA A 112 6.93 -8.04 10.24
CA ALA A 112 7.50 -8.58 9.01
C ALA A 112 6.48 -9.26 8.08
N HIS A 113 5.31 -9.63 8.61
CA HIS A 113 4.24 -10.26 7.85
C HIS A 113 2.90 -9.63 8.20
N ARG A 114 2.03 -9.41 7.20
CA ARG A 114 0.64 -9.01 7.43
C ARG A 114 -0.21 -10.26 7.52
N GLU A 115 -0.82 -10.50 8.67
CA GLU A 115 -1.75 -11.62 8.85
C GLU A 115 -3.05 -11.40 8.07
N HIS A 116 -3.77 -12.49 7.81
CA HIS A 116 -4.99 -12.51 7.00
C HIS A 116 -6.14 -13.13 7.78
N GLY A 117 -7.37 -12.92 7.31
CA GLY A 117 -8.56 -13.49 7.94
C GLY A 117 -8.81 -12.93 9.34
N ASP A 118 -9.13 -13.79 10.30
CA ASP A 118 -9.46 -13.39 11.67
C ASP A 118 -8.24 -12.96 12.50
N ASP A 119 -7.04 -13.40 12.08
CA ASP A 119 -5.78 -13.00 12.68
C ASP A 119 -5.32 -11.61 12.22
N ALA A 120 -5.91 -11.10 11.12
CA ALA A 120 -5.60 -9.77 10.62
C ALA A 120 -5.82 -8.69 11.70
N GLY A 121 -4.90 -7.73 11.71
CA GLY A 121 -4.99 -6.52 12.52
C GLY A 121 -6.19 -5.64 12.19
N LEU A 122 -6.18 -4.41 12.70
CA LEU A 122 -7.24 -3.44 12.42
C LEU A 122 -7.35 -3.17 10.91
N GLN A 123 -8.55 -3.35 10.37
CA GLN A 123 -8.89 -3.05 8.99
C GLN A 123 -9.74 -1.79 8.95
N VAL A 124 -9.36 -0.85 8.08
CA VAL A 124 -10.07 0.40 7.84
C VAL A 124 -10.45 0.47 6.37
N THR A 125 -11.72 0.79 6.09
CA THR A 125 -12.27 0.87 4.75
C THR A 125 -13.07 2.16 4.60
N ILE A 126 -12.99 2.77 3.42
CA ILE A 126 -13.64 4.02 3.08
C ILE A 126 -14.61 3.79 1.93
N ARG A 127 -15.81 4.34 2.03
CA ARG A 127 -16.79 4.35 0.95
C ARG A 127 -17.35 5.74 0.73
N PHE A 128 -17.39 6.15 -0.53
CA PHE A 128 -17.97 7.41 -0.96
C PHE A 128 -19.47 7.27 -1.25
N SER A 129 -20.18 8.39 -1.28
CA SER A 129 -21.63 8.44 -1.54
C SER A 129 -22.02 7.94 -2.93
N ASP A 130 -21.09 7.97 -3.90
CA ASP A 130 -21.26 7.42 -5.25
C ASP A 130 -21.05 5.89 -5.33
N GLY A 131 -20.82 5.25 -4.19
CA GLY A 131 -20.66 3.79 -4.08
C GLY A 131 -19.23 3.29 -4.27
N ARG A 132 -18.27 4.14 -4.64
CA ARG A 132 -16.86 3.73 -4.72
C ARG A 132 -16.30 3.39 -3.34
N ASP A 133 -15.51 2.32 -3.27
CA ASP A 133 -14.97 1.76 -2.02
C ASP A 133 -13.46 1.54 -2.13
N SER A 134 -12.73 1.72 -1.02
CA SER A 134 -11.28 1.57 -0.98
C SER A 134 -10.82 0.12 -1.07
N ARG A 135 -11.73 -0.83 -0.86
CA ARG A 135 -11.53 -2.26 -1.07
C ARG A 135 -11.87 -2.62 -2.52
N GLY A 136 -10.88 -2.55 -3.41
CA GLY A 136 -11.03 -3.08 -4.77
C GLY A 136 -11.16 -4.61 -4.76
N ASP A 137 -12.23 -5.14 -5.36
CA ASP A 137 -12.50 -6.53 -5.82
C ASP A 137 -11.96 -7.75 -5.00
N GLY A 138 -11.59 -7.60 -3.73
CA GLY A 138 -11.08 -8.72 -2.94
C GLY A 138 -10.56 -8.40 -1.53
N PRO A 139 -10.12 -9.45 -0.79
CA PRO A 139 -9.46 -9.32 0.51
C PRO A 139 -7.94 -9.12 0.31
N GLY A 140 -7.54 -7.92 -0.12
CA GLY A 140 -6.13 -7.60 -0.35
C GLY A 140 -5.87 -6.10 -0.44
N PRO A 141 -4.60 -5.67 -0.54
CA PRO A 141 -4.29 -4.27 -0.86
C PRO A 141 -4.99 -3.88 -2.16
N ASN A 142 -5.33 -2.59 -2.30
CA ASN A 142 -6.06 -2.10 -3.46
C ASN A 142 -5.36 -2.56 -4.76
N ARG A 143 -6.04 -3.44 -5.53
CA ARG A 143 -5.45 -4.10 -6.69
C ARG A 143 -5.01 -3.11 -7.76
N ALA A 144 -5.80 -2.06 -7.97
CA ALA A 144 -5.48 -1.00 -8.92
C ALA A 144 -4.19 -0.27 -8.55
N VAL A 145 -3.92 -0.04 -7.26
CA VAL A 145 -2.66 0.55 -6.79
C VAL A 145 -1.48 -0.39 -7.04
N MET A 146 -1.65 -1.69 -6.79
CA MET A 146 -0.60 -2.68 -7.03
C MET A 146 -0.28 -2.84 -8.53
N ASP A 147 -1.30 -2.84 -9.37
CA ASP A 147 -1.14 -2.94 -10.82
C ASP A 147 -0.52 -1.66 -11.41
N TYR A 148 -0.87 -0.48 -10.88
CA TYR A 148 -0.17 0.78 -11.20
C TYR A 148 1.34 0.67 -10.96
N TYR A 149 1.78 0.28 -9.75
CA TYR A 149 3.21 0.20 -9.46
C TYR A 149 3.93 -0.86 -10.29
N ARG A 150 3.27 -1.99 -10.56
CA ARG A 150 3.80 -3.03 -11.44
C ARG A 150 4.04 -2.48 -12.84
N GLU A 151 3.02 -1.89 -13.46
CA GLU A 151 3.12 -1.36 -14.82
C GLU A 151 4.13 -0.21 -14.92
N TRP A 152 4.16 0.67 -13.91
CA TRP A 152 5.16 1.73 -13.82
C TRP A 152 6.59 1.17 -13.77
N SER A 153 6.83 0.13 -12.97
CA SER A 153 8.13 -0.55 -12.88
C SER A 153 8.54 -1.24 -14.19
N GLU A 154 7.57 -1.62 -15.02
CA GLU A 154 7.77 -2.17 -16.36
C GLU A 154 8.02 -1.08 -17.42
N GLY A 155 8.14 0.19 -17.01
CA GLY A 155 8.39 1.32 -17.90
C GLY A 155 7.16 1.82 -18.66
N LYS A 156 5.95 1.44 -18.21
CA LYS A 156 4.68 1.94 -18.78
C LYS A 156 4.24 3.20 -18.05
N ASP A 157 3.25 3.87 -18.64
CA ASP A 157 2.52 5.00 -18.04
C ASP A 157 1.10 4.57 -17.69
N PRO A 158 0.92 3.85 -16.56
CA PRO A 158 -0.39 3.35 -16.15
C PRO A 158 -1.35 4.51 -15.81
N PRO A 159 -2.66 4.34 -16.08
CA PRO A 159 -3.67 5.32 -15.67
C PRO A 159 -3.76 5.41 -14.15
N GLU A 160 -4.14 6.58 -13.63
CA GLU A 160 -4.43 6.74 -12.20
C GLU A 160 -5.59 5.81 -11.78
N PRO A 161 -5.54 5.23 -10.56
CA PRO A 161 -6.66 4.47 -10.03
C PRO A 161 -7.91 5.35 -9.90
N VAL A 162 -9.11 4.77 -9.97
CA VAL A 162 -10.38 5.53 -9.87
C VAL A 162 -10.66 6.00 -8.43
N GLY A 163 -10.11 5.30 -7.43
CA GLY A 163 -10.30 5.57 -6.01
C GLY A 163 -11.65 5.09 -5.44
N PRO A 164 -11.89 5.25 -4.12
CA PRO A 164 -10.95 5.85 -3.17
C PRO A 164 -9.71 4.98 -2.93
N VAL A 165 -8.55 5.62 -2.81
CA VAL A 165 -7.31 5.03 -2.35
C VAL A 165 -7.10 5.48 -0.91
N ILE A 166 -6.82 4.53 -0.01
CA ILE A 166 -6.44 4.80 1.37
C ILE A 166 -4.94 4.50 1.54
N GLY A 167 -4.18 5.50 1.97
CA GLY A 167 -2.77 5.40 2.31
C GLY A 167 -2.55 5.74 3.78
N GLN A 168 -1.71 4.98 4.49
CA GLN A 168 -1.27 5.34 5.83
C GLN A 168 -0.03 6.25 5.69
N GLN A 169 -0.16 7.53 6.06
CA GLN A 169 0.93 8.51 5.95
C GLN A 169 1.85 8.48 7.15
N GLY A 170 1.29 8.12 8.30
CA GLY A 170 2.01 8.06 9.55
C GLY A 170 1.29 7.17 10.54
N GLY A 171 1.99 6.83 11.60
CA GLY A 171 1.39 6.14 12.72
C GLY A 171 2.45 5.62 13.67
N GLY A 172 2.05 5.49 14.92
CA GLY A 172 2.93 5.05 15.98
C GLY A 172 2.15 4.74 17.24
N GLY A 173 2.83 4.07 18.16
CA GLY A 173 2.20 3.63 19.39
C GLY A 173 3.00 2.53 20.06
N GLY A 174 2.42 2.01 21.12
CA GLY A 174 2.98 0.92 21.89
C GLY A 174 1.97 0.38 22.88
N GLY A 175 1.93 -0.95 23.00
CA GLY A 175 1.07 -1.69 23.90
C GLY A 175 -0.40 -1.29 23.80
N HIS A 176 -0.85 -0.38 24.67
CA HIS A 176 -2.24 0.00 24.87
C HIS A 176 -2.73 1.17 24.01
N ARG A 177 -1.82 1.91 23.35
CA ARG A 177 -2.14 3.15 22.63
C ARG A 177 -1.49 3.17 21.26
N TRP A 178 -2.30 3.45 20.24
CA TRP A 178 -1.86 3.63 18.87
C TRP A 178 -2.60 4.80 18.22
N ASP A 179 -1.87 5.60 17.46
CA ASP A 179 -2.38 6.74 16.72
C ASP A 179 -1.87 6.64 15.27
N PHE A 180 -2.76 6.81 14.30
CA PHE A 180 -2.46 6.70 12.86
C PHE A 180 -2.97 7.94 12.13
N ASP A 181 -2.34 8.24 11.00
CA ASP A 181 -2.81 9.25 10.07
C ASP A 181 -3.01 8.60 8.69
N TYR A 182 -4.23 8.71 8.17
CA TYR A 182 -4.62 8.15 6.88
C TYR A 182 -4.90 9.26 5.89
N PHE A 183 -4.38 9.14 4.68
CA PHE A 183 -4.74 9.95 3.53
C PHE A 183 -5.70 9.20 2.60
N ILE A 184 -6.72 9.91 2.13
CA ILE A 184 -7.76 9.40 1.25
C ILE A 184 -7.78 10.27 0.02
N TRP A 185 -7.64 9.61 -1.11
CA TRP A 185 -7.74 10.21 -2.43
C TRP A 185 -8.85 9.53 -3.23
N PRO A 186 -9.59 10.25 -4.08
CA PRO A 186 -9.58 11.70 -4.25
C PRO A 186 -10.43 12.38 -3.15
N LEU A 187 -10.70 13.69 -3.32
CA LEU A 187 -11.81 14.32 -2.60
C LEU A 187 -13.13 13.57 -2.86
N PRO A 188 -13.98 13.39 -1.84
CA PRO A 188 -15.25 12.69 -2.01
C PRO A 188 -16.22 13.52 -2.87
N PRO A 189 -17.17 12.87 -3.57
CA PRO A 189 -18.36 13.56 -4.08
C PRO A 189 -19.22 14.13 -2.94
N ASP A 190 -20.20 14.97 -3.29
CA ASP A 190 -21.16 15.46 -2.30
C ASP A 190 -21.95 14.30 -1.67
N GLY A 191 -22.12 14.35 -0.36
CA GLY A 191 -22.76 13.30 0.44
C GLY A 191 -21.86 12.73 1.53
N PRO A 192 -22.30 11.66 2.20
CA PRO A 192 -21.54 11.05 3.29
C PRO A 192 -20.32 10.28 2.80
N VAL A 193 -19.29 10.21 3.64
CA VAL A 193 -18.16 9.28 3.51
C VAL A 193 -18.22 8.29 4.66
N ALA A 194 -18.47 7.02 4.36
CA ALA A 194 -18.52 5.98 5.38
C ALA A 194 -17.12 5.47 5.70
N ILE A 195 -16.75 5.52 6.98
CA ILE A 195 -15.54 4.91 7.54
C ILE A 195 -15.96 3.65 8.27
N THR A 196 -15.45 2.51 7.82
CA THR A 196 -15.71 1.20 8.40
C THR A 196 -14.45 0.63 9.02
N CYS A 197 -14.54 0.21 10.28
CA CYS A 197 -13.50 -0.52 11.00
C CYS A 197 -13.93 -1.97 11.26
N ARG A 198 -13.00 -2.90 11.06
CA ARG A 198 -13.18 -4.32 11.38
C ARG A 198 -11.92 -4.87 12.05
N TRP A 199 -12.10 -5.64 13.12
CA TRP A 199 -11.03 -6.34 13.82
C TRP A 199 -11.55 -7.61 14.53
N PRO A 200 -11.71 -8.73 13.80
CA PRO A 200 -12.32 -9.95 14.33
C PRO A 200 -11.58 -10.53 15.53
N GLY A 201 -10.24 -10.55 15.50
CA GLY A 201 -9.41 -11.01 16.62
C GLY A 201 -9.55 -10.20 17.92
N ARG A 202 -10.25 -9.06 17.90
CA ARG A 202 -10.60 -8.25 19.08
C ARG A 202 -12.11 -8.16 19.31
N GLY A 203 -12.91 -9.00 18.64
CA GLY A 203 -14.37 -9.02 18.76
C GLY A 203 -15.09 -7.88 18.04
N LEU A 204 -14.39 -7.04 17.26
CA LEU A 204 -15.01 -6.00 16.43
C LEU A 204 -15.35 -6.56 15.06
N GLN A 205 -16.58 -7.03 14.87
CA GLN A 205 -17.03 -7.56 13.58
C GLN A 205 -17.03 -6.47 12.50
N THR A 206 -17.81 -5.42 12.72
CA THR A 206 -17.86 -4.23 11.87
C THR A 206 -18.37 -3.06 12.71
N ALA A 207 -17.75 -1.89 12.58
CA ALA A 207 -18.30 -0.63 13.02
C ALA A 207 -18.18 0.40 11.91
N SER A 208 -19.27 1.11 11.60
CA SER A 208 -19.30 2.11 10.53
C SER A 208 -19.89 3.43 11.02
N LYS A 209 -19.29 4.54 10.60
CA LYS A 209 -19.77 5.91 10.83
C LYS A 209 -19.53 6.76 9.59
N GLU A 210 -20.25 7.88 9.49
CA GLU A 210 -20.20 8.76 8.34
C GLU A 210 -19.55 10.09 8.69
N LEU A 211 -18.55 10.50 7.90
CA LEU A 211 -18.09 11.87 7.83
C LEU A 211 -18.95 12.67 6.85
N ASN A 212 -19.00 13.99 7.04
CA ASN A 212 -19.63 14.90 6.09
C ASN A 212 -18.70 15.12 4.88
N GLY A 213 -18.84 14.30 3.84
CA GLY A 213 -18.06 14.38 2.60
C GLY A 213 -18.24 15.70 1.86
N THR A 214 -19.45 16.26 1.86
CA THR A 214 -19.69 17.60 1.29
C THR A 214 -18.86 18.68 1.98
N ALA A 215 -18.76 18.64 3.32
CA ALA A 215 -17.93 19.59 4.07
C ALA A 215 -16.43 19.37 3.80
N ILE A 216 -15.99 18.12 3.69
CA ILE A 216 -14.61 17.77 3.31
C ILE A 216 -14.28 18.32 1.93
N ARG A 217 -15.14 18.07 0.95
CA ARG A 217 -14.97 18.57 -0.42
C ARG A 217 -14.91 20.09 -0.45
N ALA A 218 -15.84 20.76 0.22
CA ALA A 218 -15.88 22.21 0.30
C ALA A 218 -14.64 22.82 0.99
N ALA A 219 -14.06 22.12 1.96
CA ALA A 219 -12.83 22.52 2.63
C ALA A 219 -11.60 22.32 1.74
N GLY A 220 -11.50 21.18 1.05
CA GLY A 220 -10.40 20.89 0.11
C GLY A 220 -10.32 21.88 -1.04
N LEU A 221 -11.48 22.32 -1.56
CA LEU A 221 -11.57 23.39 -2.58
C LEU A 221 -11.13 24.79 -2.07
N LYS A 222 -10.93 24.95 -0.76
CA LYS A 222 -10.44 26.20 -0.13
C LYS A 222 -8.99 26.09 0.36
N SER A 223 -8.36 24.93 0.19
CA SER A 223 -6.93 24.76 0.49
C SER A 223 -6.11 25.75 -0.33
N LYS A 224 -4.96 26.16 0.22
CA LYS A 224 -4.09 27.14 -0.41
C LYS A 224 -2.68 26.57 -0.54
N SER A 225 -2.05 26.89 -1.66
CA SER A 225 -0.61 26.76 -1.81
C SER A 225 0.09 27.69 -0.81
N VAL A 226 1.20 27.21 -0.24
CA VAL A 226 2.05 27.95 0.69
C VAL A 226 2.95 28.94 -0.03
N TRP A 227 3.23 28.69 -1.31
CA TRP A 227 4.25 29.40 -2.08
C TRP A 227 3.68 30.33 -3.15
N ASP A 228 2.36 30.54 -3.16
CA ASP A 228 1.66 31.50 -4.03
C ASP A 228 1.70 32.95 -3.51
#